data_AF-A0A1Y4S5Q1-F1
#
_entry.id   AF-A0A1Y4S5Q1-F1
#
_cell.length_a   1.000
_cell.length_b   1.000
_cell.length_c   1.000
_cell.angle_alpha   90.00
_cell.angle_beta   90.00
_cell.angle_gamma   90.00
#
_symmetry.space_group_name_H-M   'P 1'
#
loop_
_entity.id
_entity.type
_entity.pdbx_description
1 polymer ?
#
loop_
_entity_poly.entity_id
_entity_poly.type
_entity_poly.pdbx_seq_one_letter_code
_entity_poly.pdbx_strand_id
1 'polypeptide(L)' 'MKTTQMDMNAVRANISGRVTEICVSPYQQVKKGDTVIVLEALKMRIPQVAPCDCIVEQILVHVDDTVQEGALLAALQQYR' A
#
# COMPACT_ATOMS: atom_id res chain seq x y z
N MET A 1 8.04 19.42 14.11
CA MET A 1 7.66 18.22 14.90
C MET A 1 6.55 17.50 14.12
N LYS A 2 6.70 16.18 13.94
CA LYS A 2 5.90 15.24 13.10
C LYS A 2 6.26 15.32 11.59
N THR A 3 6.77 14.29 10.92
CA THR A 3 6.98 12.87 11.26
C THR A 3 8.07 12.30 10.37
N THR A 4 9.09 11.74 11.00
CA THR A 4 9.93 10.61 10.58
C THR A 4 9.86 10.22 9.10
N GLN A 5 10.69 10.86 8.28
CA GLN A 5 11.18 10.27 7.03
C GLN A 5 12.20 9.20 7.41
N MET A 6 11.72 8.02 7.83
CA MET A 6 12.54 6.82 7.76
C MET A 6 12.30 6.25 6.37
N ASP A 7 13.38 6.00 5.65
CA ASP A 7 13.43 5.32 4.36
C ASP A 7 12.96 3.86 4.50
N MET A 8 11.69 3.68 4.90
CA MET A 8 10.95 2.43 4.84
C MET A 8 10.14 2.48 3.57
N ASN A 9 10.40 1.55 2.66
CA ASN A 9 9.57 1.41 1.49
C ASN A 9 8.13 1.17 1.94
N ALA A 10 7.20 1.81 1.27
CA ALA A 10 5.81 1.81 1.66
C ALA A 10 4.92 1.93 0.43
N VAL A 11 3.75 1.31 0.50
CA VAL A 11 2.66 1.59 -0.44
C VAL A 11 1.81 2.69 0.17
N ARG A 12 1.63 3.77 -0.58
CA ARG A 12 0.77 4.89 -0.22
C ARG A 12 -0.34 5.04 -1.23
N ALA A 13 -1.49 5.54 -0.80
CA ALA A 13 -2.59 5.86 -1.69
C ALA A 13 -2.19 7.00 -2.63
N ASN A 14 -2.21 6.75 -3.94
CA ASN A 14 -2.00 7.81 -4.94
C ASN A 14 -3.23 8.71 -5.16
N ILE A 15 -4.38 8.35 -4.59
CA ILE A 15 -5.64 9.08 -4.68
C ILE A 15 -6.49 8.79 -3.45
N SER A 16 -7.35 9.73 -3.07
CA SER A 16 -8.38 9.48 -2.05
C SER A 16 -9.43 8.51 -2.59
N GLY A 17 -9.81 7.51 -1.78
CA GLY A 17 -10.73 6.47 -2.22
C GLY A 17 -11.05 5.46 -1.12
N ARG A 18 -11.78 4.40 -1.50
CA ARG A 18 -12.13 3.28 -0.61
C ARG A 18 -11.29 2.06 -0.93
N VAL A 19 -10.78 1.36 0.07
CA VAL A 19 -10.11 0.07 -0.09
C VAL A 19 -11.14 -0.98 -0.49
N THR A 20 -10.99 -1.56 -1.68
CA THR A 20 -11.91 -2.62 -2.16
C THR A 20 -11.31 -4.00 -2.04
N GLU A 21 -9.98 -4.10 -2.06
CA GLU A 21 -9.28 -5.38 -2.06
C GLU A 21 -7.88 -5.23 -1.50
N ILE A 22 -7.45 -6.23 -0.74
CA ILE A 22 -6.09 -6.39 -0.26
C ILE A 22 -5.56 -7.67 -0.91
N CYS A 23 -4.62 -7.53 -1.84
CA CYS A 23 -4.17 -8.62 -2.71
C CYS A 23 -2.98 -9.40 -2.12
N VAL A 24 -2.47 -9.00 -0.95
CA VAL A 24 -1.27 -9.56 -0.32
C VAL A 24 -1.51 -9.81 1.16
N SER A 25 -0.65 -10.61 1.77
CA SER A 25 -0.63 -10.88 3.21
C SER A 25 0.63 -10.32 3.88
N PRO A 26 0.61 -10.04 5.19
CA PRO A 26 1.83 -9.80 5.95
C PRO A 26 2.84 -10.94 5.76
N TYR A 27 4.12 -10.57 5.70
CA TYR A 27 5.29 -11.41 5.43
C TYR A 27 5.34 -12.06 4.03
N GLN A 28 4.46 -11.65 3.11
CA GLN A 28 4.50 -12.11 1.73
C GLN A 28 5.59 -11.38 0.94
N GLN A 29 6.33 -12.12 0.11
CA GLN A 29 7.26 -11.54 -0.87
C GLN A 29 6.48 -11.02 -2.08
N VAL A 30 6.79 -9.79 -2.52
CA VAL A 30 6.19 -9.15 -3.68
C VAL A 30 7.28 -8.56 -4.57
N LYS A 31 7.03 -8.53 -5.88
CA LYS A 31 7.93 -7.93 -6.87
C LYS A 31 7.50 -6.52 -7.22
N LYS A 32 8.43 -5.74 -7.77
CA LYS A 32 8.12 -4.43 -8.35
C LYS A 32 6.95 -4.55 -9.34
N GLY A 33 5.91 -3.75 -9.12
CA GLY A 33 4.71 -3.74 -9.97
C GLY A 33 3.60 -4.70 -9.53
N ASP A 34 3.85 -5.60 -8.58
CA ASP A 34 2.80 -6.44 -8.02
C ASP A 34 1.76 -5.57 -7.30
N THR A 35 0.48 -5.89 -7.49
CA THR A 35 -0.61 -5.16 -6.84
C THR A 35 -0.70 -5.57 -5.38
N VAL A 36 -0.65 -4.59 -4.50
CA VAL A 36 -0.71 -4.78 -3.04
C VAL A 36 -2.14 -4.54 -2.56
N ILE A 37 -2.73 -3.40 -2.94
CA ILE A 37 -4.06 -2.96 -2.51
C ILE A 37 -4.79 -2.33 -3.70
N VAL A 38 -6.11 -2.50 -3.79
CA VAL A 38 -6.93 -1.85 -4.82
C VAL A 38 -7.86 -0.83 -4.19
N LEU A 39 -7.71 0.43 -4.59
CA LEU A 39 -8.63 1.50 -4.20
C LEU A 39 -9.74 1.66 -5.23
N GLU A 40 -10.90 2.14 -4.81
CA GLU A 40 -11.97 2.63 -5.68
C GLU A 40 -12.16 4.11 -5.46
N ALA A 41 -12.09 4.87 -6.56
CA ALA A 41 -12.40 6.29 -6.59
C ALA A 41 -13.14 6.60 -7.89
N LEU A 42 -14.22 7.37 -7.82
CA LEU A 42 -15.00 7.80 -9.00
C LEU A 42 -15.44 6.63 -9.92
N LYS A 43 -15.84 5.50 -9.33
CA LYS A 43 -16.22 4.25 -10.03
C LYS A 43 -15.09 3.57 -10.82
N MET A 44 -13.85 3.97 -10.59
CA MET A 44 -12.66 3.33 -11.16
C MET A 44 -11.88 2.60 -10.08
N ARG A 45 -11.32 1.42 -10.43
CA ARG A 45 -10.39 0.68 -9.57
C ARG A 45 -8.96 1.14 -9.86
N ILE A 46 -8.24 1.56 -8.84
CA ILE A 46 -6.86 2.06 -8.92
C ILE A 46 -5.95 1.13 -8.10
N PRO A 47 -5.21 0.22 -8.75
CA PRO A 47 -4.27 -0.65 -8.06
C PRO A 47 -3.09 0.15 -7.53
N GLN A 48 -2.71 -0.13 -6.29
CA GLN A 48 -1.52 0.38 -5.61
C GLN A 48 -0.48 -0.72 -5.65
N VAL A 49 0.62 -0.46 -6.37
CA VAL A 49 1.64 -1.46 -6.68
C VAL A 49 2.88 -1.31 -5.81
N ALA A 50 3.62 -2.41 -5.64
CA ALA A 50 4.90 -2.38 -4.92
C ALA A 50 5.95 -1.60 -5.73
N PRO A 51 6.70 -0.65 -5.10
CA PRO A 51 7.69 0.18 -5.78
C PRO A 51 8.98 -0.57 -6.14
N CYS A 52 9.26 -1.69 -5.48
CA CYS A 52 10.42 -2.54 -5.71
C CYS A 52 10.12 -3.98 -5.24
N ASP A 53 11.10 -4.88 -5.44
CA ASP A 53 11.07 -6.21 -4.84
C ASP A 53 11.27 -6.09 -3.32
N CYS A 54 10.32 -6.64 -2.55
CA CYS A 54 10.28 -6.47 -1.09
C CYS A 54 9.40 -7.53 -0.40
N ILE A 55 9.39 -7.51 0.93
CA ILE A 55 8.48 -8.27 1.78
C ILE A 55 7.46 -7.29 2.37
N VAL A 56 6.18 -7.65 2.34
CA VAL A 56 5.13 -6.90 3.03
C VAL A 56 5.33 -7.09 4.53
N GLU A 57 5.70 -6.05 5.26
CA GLU A 57 5.90 -6.14 6.72
C GLU A 57 4.54 -6.12 7.42
N GLN A 58 3.70 -5.15 7.07
CA GLN A 58 2.39 -4.98 7.67
C GLN A 58 1.43 -4.27 6.71
N ILE A 59 0.15 -4.64 6.80
CA ILE A 59 -0.96 -3.96 6.14
C ILE A 59 -1.67 -3.10 7.18
N LEU A 60 -1.88 -1.83 6.87
CA LEU A 60 -2.34 -0.80 7.82
C LEU A 60 -3.81 -0.39 7.59
N VAL A 61 -4.48 -1.05 6.64
CA VAL A 61 -5.86 -0.77 6.23
C VAL A 61 -6.64 -2.07 6.11
N HIS A 62 -7.96 -1.95 6.17
CA HIS A 62 -8.91 -3.03 5.96
C HIS A 62 -9.75 -2.77 4.71
N VAL A 63 -10.39 -3.83 4.20
CA VAL A 63 -11.42 -3.67 3.16
C VAL A 63 -12.53 -2.78 3.69
N ASP A 64 -13.07 -1.93 2.81
CA ASP A 64 -14.05 -0.87 3.06
C ASP A 64 -13.51 0.38 3.80
N ASP A 65 -12.24 0.42 4.18
CA ASP A 65 -11.64 1.65 4.74
C ASP A 65 -11.62 2.78 3.72
N THR A 66 -11.90 4.00 4.17
CA THR A 66 -11.73 5.22 3.37
C THR A 66 -10.37 5.84 3.67
N VAL A 67 -9.58 6.07 2.63
CA VAL A 67 -8.22 6.62 2.73
C VAL A 67 -8.10 7.93 1.95
N GLN A 68 -7.20 8.80 2.39
CA GLN A 68 -6.84 10.02 1.68
C GLN A 68 -5.60 9.80 0.81
N GLU A 69 -5.41 10.66 -0.19
CA GLU A 69 -4.17 10.72 -0.94
C GLU A 69 -2.95 10.86 0.00
N GLY A 70 -1.90 10.09 -0.24
CA GLY A 70 -0.69 10.01 0.58
C GLY A 70 -0.81 9.13 1.82
N ALA A 71 -2.00 8.62 2.15
CA ALA A 71 -2.20 7.72 3.28
C ALA A 71 -1.32 6.48 3.15
N LEU A 72 -0.76 6.04 4.28
CA LEU A 72 0.07 4.85 4.36
C LEU A 72 -0.82 3.61 4.36
N LEU A 73 -0.65 2.74 3.36
CA LEU A 73 -1.50 1.56 3.16
C LEU A 73 -0.81 0.27 3.62
N ALA A 74 0.47 0.12 3.27
CA ALA A 74 1.29 -1.02 3.68
C ALA A 74 2.75 -0.60 3.91
N ALA A 75 3.37 -1.17 4.93
CA ALA A 75 4.80 -1.06 5.19
C ALA A 75 5.54 -2.22 4.49
N LEU A 76 6.68 -1.92 3.87
CA LEU A 76 7.47 -2.86 3.10
C LEU A 76 8.92 -2.89 3.60
N GLN A 77 9.49 -4.09 3.64
CA GLN A 77 10.89 -4.33 3.97
C GLN A 77 11.66 -4.77 2.72
N GLN A 78 12.71 -4.05 2.34
CA GLN A 78 13.59 -4.44 1.23
C GLN A 78 14.54 -5.58 1.64
N TYR A 79 14.88 -6.43 0.65
CA TYR A 79 16.05 -7.29 0.74
C TYR A 79 17.31 -6.43 0.68
N ARG A 80 18.23 -6.63 1.63
CA ARG A 80 19.61 -6.15 1.52
C ARG A 80 20.51 -7.28 1.05
#